data_AF-A0A821XQI4-F1
#
_entry.id   AF-A0A821XQI4-F1
#
_cell.length_a   1.000
_cell.length_b   1.000
_cell.length_c   1.000
_cell.angle_alpha   90.00
_cell.angle_beta   90.00
_cell.angle_gamma   90.00
#
_symmetry.space_group_name_H-M   'P 1'
#
loop_
_entity.id
_entity.type
_entity.pdbx_description
1 polymer ?
#
loop_
_entity_poly.entity_id
_entity_poly.type
_entity_poly.pdbx_seq_one_letter_code
_entity_poly.pdbx_strand_id
1 'polypeptide(L)'
;IYSSLEKRHQESPEQISLSEYFSEPEPDWDGVKDRIAVHVERPKNLQKHSEEFALWAKSFVEIRIPSNFLKLGIDLYDTPGLIYSDPPVLNENLHSLVKTVIPTVVFMYENSAVTVDTKDCFLALKEALGKQLDDTSIFFLNTKVDIGTIVNTGTSINGEEFEKTTLVNARQKRKDLLLKAPGMAQQMFHNSEFDIISAESQWDSRGIKMNQLAIDHLIQFVANSDLKIAKEVSKLVLPIINSFFDYAFVTSHRTREQLKELRRNANQWTENYFIDRQKNLDQVLRILYNIIVDKLNDETNSIIQRAAQQNSVEMIGKYIRTLMQHEIIQLNVREFIHKNAAISTIETLIRSSLFKNADKNEFLVTVHEKLFSSRLEKPGQPSGESYDVTPVVRPLLMVADILVESDEEDNQNNTKRTSPWKELKKQFRQNVIRKTRPSKSMEKLDIAQQYLNDIRLGFMNQKNHINEFLVQWCENERTEFLEEINEQHQLAIRFLPQRVKAYNLTNKYAERFAHIECKLIVAQSLALFNGHTPALKQVLIHEDHFFQLHPAEWAHEKDLIVKKFKEVSDLQYLEAHYYQKISQLSVS
;
A
#
# COMPACT_ATOMS: atom_id res chain seq x y z
N ILE A 1 30.70 -35.99 -4.19
CA ILE A 1 29.92 -36.87 -3.29
C ILE A 1 30.17 -36.44 -1.86
N TYR A 2 29.14 -36.16 -1.07
CA TYR A 2 29.29 -35.71 0.33
C TYR A 2 28.72 -36.71 1.31
N SER A 3 29.38 -36.93 2.45
CA SER A 3 28.85 -37.77 3.53
C SER A 3 27.78 -37.11 4.41
N SER A 4 27.43 -35.83 4.18
CA SER A 4 26.30 -35.13 4.81
C SER A 4 26.05 -33.77 4.13
N LEU A 5 24.84 -33.22 4.26
CA LEU A 5 24.49 -31.86 3.81
C LEU A 5 25.32 -30.76 4.49
N GLU A 6 25.70 -30.94 5.76
CA GLU A 6 26.49 -29.94 6.50
C GLU A 6 27.91 -29.79 5.93
N LYS A 7 28.50 -30.89 5.45
CA LYS A 7 29.82 -30.87 4.78
C LYS A 7 29.79 -30.23 3.39
N ARG A 8 28.61 -30.10 2.75
CA ARG A 8 28.42 -29.40 1.46
C ARG A 8 28.87 -27.94 1.52
N HIS A 9 28.78 -27.30 2.69
CA HIS A 9 29.19 -25.92 2.87
C HIS A 9 30.70 -25.75 3.12
N GLN A 10 31.43 -26.84 3.36
CA GLN A 10 32.85 -26.81 3.75
C GLN A 10 33.78 -27.35 2.65
N GLU A 11 33.29 -28.23 1.79
CA GLU A 11 34.07 -28.87 0.72
C GLU A 11 33.36 -28.72 -0.63
N SER A 12 34.11 -28.63 -1.73
CA SER A 12 33.54 -28.64 -3.08
C SER A 12 33.15 -30.07 -3.46
N PRO A 13 31.97 -30.32 -4.07
CA PRO A 13 31.54 -31.66 -4.39
C PRO A 13 32.43 -32.24 -5.48
N GLU A 14 32.66 -33.55 -5.46
CA GLU A 14 32.86 -34.27 -6.71
C GLU A 14 31.60 -34.08 -7.58
N GLN A 15 31.75 -33.28 -8.63
CA GLN A 15 30.70 -32.92 -9.58
C GLN A 15 30.76 -33.88 -10.76
N ILE A 16 29.65 -34.55 -11.04
CA ILE A 16 29.52 -35.39 -12.22
C ILE A 16 28.93 -34.51 -13.32
N SER A 17 29.78 -34.03 -14.22
CA SER A 17 29.35 -33.36 -15.43
C SER A 17 28.89 -34.41 -16.44
N LEU A 18 27.64 -34.32 -16.89
CA LEU A 18 27.10 -35.18 -17.93
C LEU A 18 27.05 -34.52 -19.30
N SER A 19 27.57 -33.29 -19.44
CA SER A 19 27.45 -32.47 -20.65
C SER A 19 27.87 -33.17 -21.94
N GLU A 20 28.84 -34.08 -21.89
CA GLU A 20 29.30 -34.84 -23.06
C GLU A 20 28.22 -35.77 -23.64
N TYR A 21 27.34 -36.32 -22.79
CA TYR A 21 26.24 -37.19 -23.19
C TYR A 21 25.05 -36.45 -23.79
N PHE A 22 25.09 -35.10 -23.81
CA PHE A 22 24.06 -34.23 -24.39
C PHE A 22 24.62 -33.41 -25.57
N SER A 23 25.75 -33.83 -26.15
CA SER A 23 26.41 -33.14 -27.27
C SER A 23 25.73 -33.39 -28.62
N GLU A 24 24.98 -34.48 -28.74
CA GLU A 24 24.23 -34.89 -29.92
C GLU A 24 22.72 -34.54 -29.81
N PRO A 25 21.96 -34.53 -30.93
CA PRO A 25 20.53 -34.21 -30.93
C PRO A 25 19.66 -35.13 -30.07
N GLU A 26 20.04 -36.40 -29.93
CA GLU A 26 19.46 -37.35 -28.99
C GLU A 26 20.48 -37.64 -27.88
N PRO A 27 20.14 -37.43 -26.59
CA PRO A 27 21.04 -37.73 -25.50
C PRO A 27 21.41 -39.21 -25.42
N ASP A 28 22.66 -39.52 -25.09
CA ASP A 28 23.13 -40.88 -24.81
C ASP A 28 22.68 -41.33 -23.42
N TRP A 29 21.43 -41.78 -23.32
CA TRP A 29 20.82 -42.18 -22.06
C TRP A 29 21.46 -43.43 -21.42
N ASP A 30 21.96 -44.35 -22.24
CA ASP A 30 22.65 -45.54 -21.75
C ASP A 30 24.02 -45.17 -21.16
N GLY A 31 24.77 -44.29 -21.82
CA GLY A 31 26.02 -43.74 -21.29
C GLY A 31 25.82 -42.93 -20.00
N VAL A 32 24.77 -42.10 -19.95
CA VAL A 32 24.37 -41.39 -18.71
C VAL A 32 24.09 -42.37 -17.57
N LYS A 33 23.31 -43.43 -17.85
CA LYS A 33 22.97 -44.45 -16.86
C LYS A 33 24.21 -45.13 -16.31
N ASP A 34 25.11 -45.58 -17.19
CA ASP A 34 26.35 -46.27 -16.78
C ASP A 34 27.25 -45.34 -15.96
N ARG A 35 27.33 -44.06 -16.33
CA ARG A 35 28.13 -43.06 -15.62
C ARG A 35 27.60 -42.78 -14.21
N ILE A 36 26.28 -42.66 -14.05
CA ILE A 36 25.66 -42.34 -12.76
C ILE A 36 25.60 -43.58 -11.85
N ALA A 37 25.42 -44.78 -12.40
CA ALA A 37 25.18 -46.01 -11.64
C ALA A 37 26.21 -46.28 -10.54
N VAL A 38 27.49 -46.02 -10.81
CA VAL A 38 28.61 -46.19 -9.86
C VAL A 38 28.43 -45.37 -8.57
N HIS A 39 27.67 -44.27 -8.65
CA HIS A 39 27.49 -43.33 -7.56
C HIS A 39 26.13 -43.46 -6.86
N VAL A 40 25.11 -43.99 -7.53
CA VAL A 40 23.72 -44.00 -7.02
C VAL A 40 23.13 -45.40 -6.80
N GLU A 41 23.69 -46.45 -7.42
CA GLU A 41 23.12 -47.79 -7.28
C GLU A 41 23.27 -48.28 -5.83
N ARG A 42 22.16 -48.71 -5.23
CA ARG A 42 22.16 -49.27 -3.88
C ARG A 42 23.03 -50.53 -3.86
N PRO A 43 24.06 -50.61 -3.00
CA PRO A 43 24.90 -51.79 -2.92
C PRO A 43 24.10 -53.05 -2.55
N LYS A 44 24.18 -54.09 -3.39
CA LYS A 44 23.36 -55.32 -3.29
C LYS A 44 23.69 -56.22 -2.10
N ASN A 45 24.87 -56.05 -1.49
CA ASN A 45 25.42 -56.94 -0.44
C ASN A 45 25.68 -56.26 0.91
N LEU A 46 25.27 -55.01 1.08
CA LEU A 46 25.44 -54.34 2.37
C LEU A 46 24.33 -54.77 3.33
N GLN A 47 24.74 -55.22 4.52
CA GLN A 47 23.79 -55.42 5.61
C GLN A 47 23.13 -54.08 5.94
N LYS A 48 21.81 -54.06 6.09
CA LYS A 48 21.04 -52.83 6.34
C LYS A 48 21.59 -51.99 7.51
N HIS A 49 22.20 -52.61 8.51
CA HIS A 49 22.76 -51.92 9.69
C HIS A 49 24.28 -51.74 9.66
N SER A 50 24.96 -51.95 8.52
CA SER A 50 26.41 -51.74 8.44
C SER A 50 26.77 -50.25 8.36
N GLU A 51 27.97 -49.90 8.84
CA GLU A 51 28.52 -48.56 8.70
C GLU A 51 28.68 -48.16 7.23
N GLU A 52 29.02 -49.12 6.36
CA GLU A 52 29.12 -48.92 4.92
C GLU A 52 27.76 -48.53 4.30
N PHE A 53 26.66 -49.14 4.76
CA PHE A 53 25.31 -48.75 4.32
C PHE A 53 24.99 -47.33 4.80
N ALA A 54 25.32 -46.98 6.04
CA ALA A 54 25.11 -45.65 6.57
C ALA A 54 25.93 -44.58 5.81
N LEU A 55 27.17 -44.89 5.42
CA LEU A 55 28.00 -44.00 4.61
C LEU A 55 27.42 -43.77 3.22
N TRP A 56 26.96 -44.83 2.54
CA TRP A 56 26.25 -44.71 1.28
C TRP A 56 24.94 -43.92 1.43
N ALA A 57 24.13 -44.23 2.44
CA ALA A 57 22.83 -43.59 2.68
C ALA A 57 22.92 -42.09 2.98
N LYS A 58 24.05 -41.64 3.56
CA LYS A 58 24.33 -40.21 3.79
C LYS A 58 25.02 -39.53 2.60
N SER A 59 25.32 -40.27 1.54
CA SER A 59 26.03 -39.76 0.37
C SER A 59 25.12 -38.91 -0.51
N PHE A 60 25.48 -37.65 -0.74
CA PHE A 60 24.83 -36.78 -1.72
C PHE A 60 25.63 -36.69 -3.01
N VAL A 61 24.96 -36.91 -4.14
CA VAL A 61 25.52 -36.82 -5.49
C VAL A 61 24.85 -35.65 -6.21
N GLU A 62 25.65 -34.67 -6.67
CA GLU A 62 25.14 -33.55 -7.47
C GLU A 62 25.37 -33.87 -8.95
N ILE A 63 24.26 -33.92 -9.70
CA ILE A 63 24.25 -34.20 -11.13
C ILE A 63 23.85 -32.93 -11.86
N ARG A 64 24.66 -32.49 -12.83
CA ARG A 64 24.38 -31.30 -13.65
C ARG A 64 24.06 -31.73 -15.07
N ILE A 65 22.83 -31.44 -15.50
CA ILE A 65 22.37 -31.68 -16.87
C ILE A 65 21.99 -30.37 -17.56
N PRO A 66 22.26 -30.23 -18.86
CA PRO A 66 21.80 -29.08 -19.64
C PRO A 66 20.28 -29.19 -19.87
N SER A 67 19.49 -28.59 -18.98
CA SER A 67 18.02 -28.60 -19.06
C SER A 67 17.46 -27.18 -19.05
N ASN A 68 16.57 -26.88 -20.00
CA ASN A 68 15.84 -25.60 -20.00
C ASN A 68 14.96 -25.43 -18.76
N PHE A 69 14.53 -26.52 -18.13
CA PHE A 69 13.76 -26.51 -16.90
C PHE A 69 14.64 -26.17 -15.69
N LEU A 70 15.83 -26.78 -15.58
CA LEU A 70 16.76 -26.49 -14.48
C LEU A 70 17.35 -25.07 -14.57
N LYS A 71 17.44 -24.48 -15.78
CA LYS A 71 17.81 -23.06 -15.96
C LYS A 71 16.87 -22.08 -15.27
N LEU A 72 15.65 -22.50 -14.90
CA LEU A 72 14.70 -21.69 -14.14
C LEU A 72 15.02 -21.62 -12.64
N GLY A 73 16.11 -22.26 -12.20
CA GLY A 73 16.50 -22.30 -10.78
C GLY A 73 15.75 -23.37 -9.99
N ILE A 74 15.22 -24.39 -10.67
CA ILE A 74 14.56 -25.53 -10.03
C ILE A 74 15.59 -26.60 -9.72
N ASP A 75 15.73 -26.96 -8.46
CA ASP A 75 16.54 -28.09 -8.00
C ASP A 75 15.64 -29.31 -7.76
N LEU A 76 16.06 -30.47 -8.28
CA LEU A 76 15.39 -31.75 -8.06
C LEU A 76 16.22 -32.62 -7.12
N TYR A 77 15.60 -33.11 -6.06
CA TYR A 77 16.22 -33.99 -5.07
C TYR A 77 15.55 -35.36 -5.15
N ASP A 78 16.22 -36.30 -5.80
CA ASP A 78 15.80 -37.70 -5.78
C ASP A 78 16.31 -38.37 -4.50
N THR A 79 15.41 -39.06 -3.80
CA THR A 79 15.71 -39.71 -2.53
C THR A 79 15.67 -41.23 -2.70
N PRO A 80 16.57 -41.98 -2.05
CA PRO A 80 16.47 -43.43 -2.07
C PRO A 80 15.10 -43.88 -1.52
N GLY A 81 14.56 -44.97 -2.08
CA GLY A 81 13.34 -45.57 -1.58
C GLY A 81 13.46 -45.89 -0.08
N LEU A 82 12.45 -45.48 0.68
CA LEU A 82 12.38 -45.60 2.13
C LEU A 82 11.11 -46.33 2.52
N ILE A 83 11.22 -47.36 3.34
CA ILE A 83 10.07 -48.01 4.00
C ILE A 83 10.23 -47.93 5.52
N TYR A 84 9.14 -48.04 6.27
CA TYR A 84 9.14 -47.89 7.74
C TYR A 84 10.13 -48.83 8.46
N SER A 85 10.43 -50.00 7.88
CA SER A 85 11.38 -50.96 8.44
C SER A 85 12.85 -50.69 8.09
N ASP A 86 13.14 -49.63 7.34
CA ASP A 86 14.50 -49.31 6.94
C ASP A 86 15.31 -48.66 8.07
N PRO A 87 16.66 -48.66 7.95
CA PRO A 87 17.54 -48.11 8.97
C PRO A 87 17.29 -46.63 9.27
N PRO A 88 17.39 -46.19 10.54
CA PRO A 88 17.12 -44.81 10.95
C PRO A 88 17.90 -43.74 10.18
N VAL A 89 19.09 -44.08 9.68
CA VAL A 89 19.94 -43.17 8.89
C VAL A 89 19.24 -42.59 7.66
N LEU A 90 18.33 -43.34 7.02
CA LEU A 90 17.57 -42.85 5.88
C LEU A 90 16.52 -41.81 6.31
N ASN A 91 15.82 -42.04 7.43
CA ASN A 91 14.89 -41.09 8.03
C ASN A 91 15.61 -39.80 8.47
N GLU A 92 16.76 -39.95 9.13
CA GLU A 92 17.60 -38.82 9.55
C GLU A 92 18.08 -37.99 8.37
N ASN A 93 18.47 -38.65 7.27
CA ASN A 93 18.92 -37.96 6.07
C ASN A 93 17.78 -37.20 5.39
N LEU A 94 16.60 -37.83 5.26
CA LEU A 94 15.41 -37.19 4.71
C LEU A 94 14.98 -35.98 5.56
N HIS A 95 14.93 -36.13 6.88
CA HIS A 95 14.63 -35.02 7.81
C HIS A 95 15.64 -33.88 7.66
N SER A 96 16.93 -34.20 7.58
CA SER A 96 17.99 -33.20 7.41
C SER A 96 17.86 -32.46 6.08
N LEU A 97 17.52 -33.16 5.00
CA LEU A 97 17.28 -32.58 3.69
C LEU A 97 16.08 -31.62 3.70
N VAL A 98 14.92 -32.10 4.18
CA VAL A 98 13.70 -31.28 4.22
C VAL A 98 13.86 -30.06 5.11
N LYS A 99 14.50 -30.22 6.27
CA LYS A 99 14.77 -29.10 7.18
C LYS A 99 15.71 -28.05 6.56
N THR A 100 16.68 -28.46 5.75
CA THR A 100 17.70 -27.58 5.20
C THR A 100 17.20 -26.85 3.95
N VAL A 101 16.54 -27.58 3.06
CA VAL A 101 16.12 -27.06 1.74
C VAL A 101 14.69 -26.54 1.75
N ILE A 102 13.85 -27.01 2.67
CA ILE A 102 12.41 -26.72 2.75
C ILE A 102 11.72 -26.95 1.39
N PRO A 103 11.84 -28.16 0.80
CA PRO A 103 11.35 -28.42 -0.54
C PRO A 103 9.83 -28.59 -0.56
N THR A 104 9.24 -28.43 -1.75
CA THR A 104 7.96 -29.09 -2.06
C THR A 104 8.24 -30.58 -2.24
N VAL A 105 7.58 -31.43 -1.44
CA VAL A 105 7.76 -32.89 -1.49
C VAL A 105 6.79 -33.48 -2.51
N VAL A 106 7.29 -34.19 -3.52
CA VAL A 106 6.46 -34.95 -4.46
C VAL A 106 6.40 -36.41 -3.99
N PHE A 107 5.27 -36.82 -3.43
CA PHE A 107 5.05 -38.20 -2.98
C PHE A 107 4.52 -39.05 -4.14
N MET A 108 5.41 -39.81 -4.76
CA MET A 108 5.08 -40.68 -5.89
C MET A 108 4.62 -42.06 -5.41
N TYR A 109 3.54 -42.58 -6.00
CA TYR A 109 3.06 -43.92 -5.68
C TYR A 109 2.39 -44.64 -6.85
N GLU A 110 2.39 -45.97 -6.77
CA GLU A 110 1.86 -46.86 -7.80
C GLU A 110 0.42 -47.31 -7.49
N ASN A 111 -0.39 -47.48 -8.53
CA ASN A 111 -1.73 -48.08 -8.51
C ASN A 111 -2.88 -47.30 -7.85
N SER A 112 -4.10 -47.80 -8.10
CA SER A 112 -5.35 -47.32 -7.52
C SER A 112 -5.62 -47.86 -6.10
N ALA A 113 -4.92 -48.92 -5.67
CA ALA A 113 -4.96 -49.44 -4.31
C ALA A 113 -3.61 -49.14 -3.64
N VAL A 114 -3.62 -48.30 -2.60
CA VAL A 114 -2.43 -47.99 -1.80
C VAL A 114 -1.84 -49.31 -1.28
N THR A 115 -0.66 -49.69 -1.80
CA THR A 115 0.01 -50.95 -1.43
C THR A 115 0.53 -50.86 0.01
N VAL A 116 0.89 -52.02 0.60
CA VAL A 116 1.57 -52.05 1.91
C VAL A 116 2.85 -51.21 1.85
N ASP A 117 3.61 -51.31 0.76
CA ASP A 117 4.85 -50.53 0.60
C ASP A 117 4.60 -49.03 0.51
N THR A 118 3.53 -48.59 -0.17
CA THR A 118 3.17 -47.16 -0.24
C THR A 118 2.79 -46.63 1.14
N LYS A 119 2.04 -47.43 1.91
CA LYS A 119 1.69 -47.10 3.30
C LYS A 119 2.94 -47.01 4.17
N ASP A 120 3.83 -48.00 4.08
CA ASP A 120 5.05 -48.04 4.89
C ASP A 120 6.01 -46.91 4.54
N CYS A 121 6.10 -46.54 3.26
CA CYS A 121 6.84 -45.35 2.81
C CYS A 121 6.26 -44.06 3.41
N PHE A 122 4.93 -43.89 3.39
CA PHE A 122 4.31 -42.72 3.99
C PHE A 122 4.48 -42.65 5.51
N LEU A 123 4.40 -43.79 6.20
CA LEU A 123 4.68 -43.86 7.64
C LEU A 123 6.13 -43.48 7.95
N ALA A 124 7.08 -43.89 7.12
CA ALA A 124 8.48 -43.51 7.24
C ALA A 124 8.69 -42.00 7.00
N LEU A 125 8.03 -41.43 5.97
CA LEU A 125 8.01 -39.98 5.73
C LEU A 125 7.46 -39.23 6.95
N LYS A 126 6.36 -39.71 7.51
CA LYS A 126 5.73 -39.12 8.69
C LYS A 126 6.62 -39.21 9.93
N GLU A 127 7.31 -40.32 10.12
CA GLU A 127 8.28 -40.48 11.21
C GLU A 127 9.47 -39.53 11.03
N ALA A 128 10.01 -39.44 9.82
CA ALA A 128 11.13 -38.57 9.50
C ALA A 128 10.80 -37.08 9.72
N LEU A 129 9.64 -36.62 9.25
CA LEU A 129 9.28 -35.20 9.31
C LEU A 129 8.55 -34.81 10.60
N GLY A 130 7.89 -35.76 11.26
CA GLY A 130 7.16 -35.52 12.51
C GLY A 130 6.16 -34.35 12.36
N LYS A 131 6.32 -33.31 13.19
CA LYS A 131 5.48 -32.09 13.13
C LYS A 131 5.74 -31.23 11.88
N GLN A 132 6.93 -31.30 11.28
CA GLN A 132 7.25 -30.51 10.08
C GLN A 132 6.44 -30.97 8.87
N LEU A 133 5.88 -32.19 8.90
CA LEU A 133 5.02 -32.70 7.85
C LEU A 133 3.80 -31.78 7.62
N ASP A 134 3.25 -31.19 8.68
CA ASP A 134 2.08 -30.29 8.59
C ASP A 134 2.42 -28.95 7.91
N ASP A 135 3.69 -28.52 8.01
CA ASP A 135 4.21 -27.29 7.43
C ASP A 135 4.81 -27.50 6.03
N THR A 136 4.99 -28.75 5.61
CA THR A 136 5.59 -29.11 4.31
C THR A 136 4.52 -29.19 3.22
N SER A 137 4.76 -28.54 2.08
CA SER A 137 3.90 -28.69 0.90
C SER A 137 4.14 -30.05 0.26
N ILE A 138 3.08 -30.88 0.16
CA ILE A 138 3.17 -32.24 -0.39
C ILE A 138 2.28 -32.37 -1.63
N PHE A 139 2.88 -32.74 -2.76
CA PHE A 139 2.17 -33.06 -3.99
C PHE A 139 2.11 -34.58 -4.18
N PHE A 140 0.92 -35.18 -4.12
CA PHE A 140 0.74 -36.61 -4.33
C PHE A 140 0.59 -36.92 -5.81
N LEU A 141 1.46 -37.77 -6.34
CA LEU A 141 1.50 -38.09 -7.77
C LEU A 141 1.33 -39.59 -8.00
N ASN A 142 0.26 -40.00 -8.68
CA ASN A 142 0.06 -41.39 -9.07
C ASN A 142 0.73 -41.67 -10.42
N THR A 143 1.78 -42.51 -10.44
CA THR A 143 2.72 -42.57 -11.58
C THR A 143 2.47 -43.68 -12.60
N LYS A 144 1.56 -44.63 -12.32
CA LYS A 144 1.32 -45.82 -13.16
C LYS A 144 -0.14 -45.97 -13.57
N VAL A 145 -0.74 -44.90 -14.09
CA VAL A 145 -2.13 -44.95 -14.59
C VAL A 145 -2.16 -45.20 -16.09
N ASP A 146 -2.65 -46.36 -16.50
CA ASP A 146 -2.93 -46.63 -17.91
C ASP A 146 -4.20 -45.90 -18.37
N ILE A 147 -4.13 -45.23 -19.52
CA ILE A 147 -5.27 -44.57 -20.18
C ILE A 147 -6.39 -45.57 -20.46
N GLY A 148 -6.05 -46.82 -20.82
CA GLY A 148 -7.01 -47.91 -20.99
C GLY A 148 -7.80 -48.26 -19.72
N THR A 149 -7.26 -47.94 -18.54
CA THR A 149 -7.97 -48.11 -17.26
C THR A 149 -8.84 -46.92 -16.88
N ILE A 150 -8.61 -45.76 -17.50
CA ILE A 150 -9.44 -44.56 -17.32
C ILE A 150 -10.62 -44.58 -18.30
N VAL A 151 -10.37 -44.96 -19.55
CA VAL A 151 -11.35 -44.97 -20.63
C VAL A 151 -11.85 -46.39 -20.83
N ASN A 152 -13.14 -46.65 -20.58
CA ASN A 152 -13.71 -47.97 -20.87
C ASN A 152 -13.49 -48.34 -22.34
N THR A 153 -12.84 -49.48 -22.57
CA THR A 153 -12.60 -50.03 -23.92
C THR A 153 -13.93 -50.17 -24.66
N GLY A 154 -14.12 -49.38 -25.71
CA GLY A 154 -15.35 -49.35 -26.53
C GLY A 154 -16.06 -47.98 -26.60
N THR A 155 -15.66 -47.01 -25.78
CA THR A 155 -16.25 -45.66 -25.77
C THR A 155 -15.37 -44.68 -26.58
N SER A 156 -15.92 -44.10 -27.65
CA SER A 156 -15.25 -43.01 -28.39
C SER A 156 -15.42 -41.71 -27.61
N ILE A 157 -14.43 -41.38 -26.78
CA ILE A 157 -14.38 -40.13 -26.00
C ILE A 157 -13.44 -39.17 -26.74
N ASN A 158 -13.93 -37.98 -27.08
CA ASN A 158 -13.09 -36.94 -27.67
C ASN A 158 -12.15 -36.30 -26.62
N GLY A 159 -11.13 -35.55 -27.06
CA GLY A 159 -10.12 -35.00 -26.14
C GLY A 159 -10.69 -34.05 -25.08
N GLU A 160 -11.70 -33.25 -25.41
CA GLU A 160 -12.29 -32.28 -24.49
C GLU A 160 -13.13 -32.97 -23.39
N GLU A 161 -13.91 -33.98 -23.75
CA GLU A 161 -14.68 -34.80 -22.82
C GLU A 161 -13.77 -35.66 -21.92
N PHE A 162 -12.64 -36.10 -22.46
CA PHE A 162 -11.60 -36.77 -21.69
C PHE A 162 -11.05 -35.84 -20.59
N GLU A 163 -10.65 -34.62 -20.93
CA GLU A 163 -10.07 -33.66 -19.99
C GLU A 163 -11.07 -33.17 -18.94
N LYS A 164 -12.25 -32.71 -19.37
CA LYS A 164 -13.23 -32.03 -18.49
C LYS A 164 -13.99 -32.98 -17.56
N THR A 165 -14.15 -34.23 -17.96
CA THR A 165 -15.03 -35.17 -17.26
C THR A 165 -14.29 -36.44 -16.86
N THR A 166 -13.70 -37.14 -17.82
CA THR A 166 -13.13 -38.47 -17.57
C THR A 166 -11.91 -38.41 -16.65
N LEU A 167 -10.97 -37.50 -16.95
CA LEU A 167 -9.76 -37.30 -16.17
C LEU A 167 -10.06 -36.73 -14.77
N VAL A 168 -11.02 -35.80 -14.66
CA VAL A 168 -11.48 -35.26 -13.38
C VAL A 168 -12.05 -36.36 -12.48
N ASN A 169 -12.94 -37.21 -13.01
CA ASN A 169 -13.49 -38.35 -12.28
C ASN A 169 -12.41 -39.36 -11.89
N ALA A 170 -11.46 -39.62 -12.79
CA ALA A 170 -10.32 -40.49 -12.56
C ALA A 170 -9.40 -39.99 -11.43
N ARG A 171 -9.18 -38.66 -11.37
CA ARG A 171 -8.44 -38.00 -10.28
C ARG A 171 -9.19 -38.13 -8.96
N GLN A 172 -10.47 -37.76 -8.92
CA GLN A 172 -11.27 -37.82 -7.71
C GLN A 172 -11.35 -39.24 -7.15
N LYS A 173 -11.61 -40.23 -8.00
CA LYS A 173 -11.65 -41.64 -7.58
C LYS A 173 -10.35 -42.09 -6.91
N ARG A 174 -9.19 -41.69 -7.46
CA ARG A 174 -7.88 -42.09 -6.92
C ARG A 174 -7.53 -41.32 -5.64
N LYS A 175 -7.90 -40.03 -5.57
CA LYS A 175 -7.83 -39.24 -4.34
C LYS A 175 -8.64 -39.89 -3.22
N ASP A 176 -9.87 -40.31 -3.50
CA ASP A 176 -10.72 -40.98 -2.50
C ASP A 176 -10.12 -42.31 -2.03
N LEU A 177 -9.44 -43.05 -2.92
CA LEU A 177 -8.76 -44.29 -2.57
C LEU A 177 -7.52 -44.03 -1.70
N LEU A 178 -6.74 -42.99 -2.01
CA LEU A 178 -5.62 -42.53 -1.17
C LEU A 178 -6.10 -42.16 0.23
N LEU A 179 -7.19 -41.38 0.32
CA LEU A 179 -7.79 -40.95 1.58
C LEU A 179 -8.43 -42.09 2.37
N LYS A 180 -8.82 -43.20 1.74
CA LYS A 180 -9.34 -44.39 2.46
C LYS A 180 -8.24 -45.25 3.07
N ALA A 181 -6.98 -45.02 2.72
CA ALA A 181 -5.88 -45.82 3.25
C ALA A 181 -5.66 -45.57 4.75
N PRO A 182 -5.56 -46.62 5.59
CA PRO A 182 -5.27 -46.48 7.01
C PRO A 182 -3.95 -45.73 7.24
N GLY A 183 -4.01 -44.62 7.98
CA GLY A 183 -2.86 -43.72 8.22
C GLY A 183 -2.85 -42.45 7.37
N MET A 184 -3.61 -42.42 6.26
CA MET A 184 -3.76 -41.25 5.38
C MET A 184 -5.08 -40.49 5.63
N ALA A 185 -6.13 -41.19 6.09
CA ALA A 185 -7.51 -40.71 6.14
C ALA A 185 -7.81 -39.53 7.10
N GLN A 186 -6.97 -39.30 8.12
CA GLN A 186 -7.24 -38.34 9.20
C GLN A 186 -6.32 -37.11 9.17
N GLN A 187 -5.37 -37.05 8.23
CA GLN A 187 -4.38 -35.98 8.15
C GLN A 187 -4.51 -35.28 6.81
N MET A 188 -5.63 -34.59 6.58
CA MET A 188 -5.66 -33.65 5.46
C MET A 188 -4.66 -32.55 5.75
N PHE A 189 -3.50 -32.64 5.09
CA PHE A 189 -2.52 -31.57 5.04
C PHE A 189 -3.21 -30.37 4.40
N HIS A 190 -3.29 -29.27 5.15
CA HIS A 190 -3.84 -28.00 4.65
C HIS A 190 -3.06 -27.49 3.41
N ASN A 191 -1.88 -28.07 3.12
CA ASN A 191 -0.99 -27.73 2.01
C ASN A 191 -0.67 -28.97 1.13
N SER A 192 -1.68 -29.74 0.69
CA SER A 192 -1.44 -30.85 -0.26
C SER A 192 -2.33 -30.82 -1.49
N GLU A 193 -1.77 -31.24 -2.62
CA GLU A 193 -2.44 -31.36 -3.91
C GLU A 193 -2.26 -32.77 -4.49
N PHE A 194 -3.09 -33.16 -5.46
CA PHE A 194 -3.10 -34.51 -6.02
C PHE A 194 -3.25 -34.51 -7.55
N ASP A 195 -2.44 -35.32 -8.24
CA ASP A 195 -2.62 -35.58 -9.67
C ASP A 195 -2.15 -36.99 -10.10
N ILE A 196 -2.35 -37.30 -11.38
CA ILE A 196 -2.05 -38.59 -12.00
C ILE A 196 -1.29 -38.41 -13.31
N ILE A 197 -0.33 -39.29 -13.58
CA ILE A 197 0.41 -39.37 -14.86
C ILE A 197 0.33 -40.79 -15.43
N SER A 198 0.46 -40.88 -16.76
CA SER A 198 0.50 -42.12 -17.52
C SER A 198 1.93 -42.55 -17.74
N ALA A 199 2.22 -43.79 -17.37
CA ALA A 199 3.49 -44.47 -17.65
C ALA A 199 3.68 -44.80 -19.14
N GLU A 200 2.58 -44.83 -19.90
CA GLU A 200 2.53 -45.24 -21.30
C GLU A 200 2.06 -44.10 -22.22
N SER A 201 2.36 -42.86 -21.80
CA SER A 201 1.91 -41.64 -22.49
C SER A 201 2.33 -41.55 -23.96
N GLN A 202 3.45 -42.16 -24.33
CA GLN A 202 3.97 -42.19 -25.70
C GLN A 202 3.05 -42.91 -26.70
N TRP A 203 2.15 -43.78 -26.23
CA TRP A 203 1.26 -44.57 -27.10
C TRP A 203 -0.12 -43.93 -27.31
N ASP A 204 -0.44 -42.86 -26.57
CA ASP A 204 -1.74 -42.18 -26.63
C ASP A 204 -1.61 -40.67 -26.42
N SER A 205 -2.09 -39.87 -27.37
CA SER A 205 -2.04 -38.40 -27.29
C SER A 205 -2.74 -37.83 -26.05
N ARG A 206 -3.74 -38.54 -25.52
CA ARG A 206 -4.40 -38.19 -24.24
C ARG A 206 -3.47 -38.40 -23.06
N GLY A 207 -2.59 -39.40 -23.12
CA GLY A 207 -1.54 -39.64 -22.13
C GLY A 207 -0.50 -38.52 -22.10
N ILE A 208 -0.04 -38.05 -23.26
CA ILE A 208 0.86 -36.89 -23.36
C ILE A 208 0.20 -35.66 -22.72
N LYS A 209 -1.06 -35.40 -23.08
CA LYS A 209 -1.81 -34.25 -22.58
C LYS A 209 -2.06 -34.33 -21.07
N MET A 210 -2.39 -35.52 -20.55
CA MET A 210 -2.55 -35.77 -19.12
C MET A 210 -1.27 -35.50 -18.34
N ASN A 211 -0.13 -35.98 -18.84
CA ASN A 211 1.18 -35.73 -18.22
C ASN A 211 1.53 -34.25 -18.21
N GLN A 212 1.28 -33.54 -19.32
CA GLN A 212 1.50 -32.09 -19.36
C GLN A 212 0.64 -31.35 -18.32
N LEU A 213 -0.64 -31.68 -18.22
CA LEU A 213 -1.54 -31.06 -17.23
C LEU A 213 -1.07 -31.31 -15.79
N ALA A 214 -0.60 -32.52 -15.48
CA ALA A 214 -0.09 -32.84 -14.15
C ALA A 214 1.21 -32.07 -13.83
N ILE A 215 2.09 -31.91 -14.81
CA ILE A 215 3.31 -31.08 -14.68
C ILE A 215 2.92 -29.61 -14.45
N ASP A 216 1.98 -29.09 -15.23
CA ASP A 216 1.51 -27.70 -15.09
C ASP A 216 0.91 -27.46 -13.70
N HIS A 217 0.10 -28.39 -13.19
CA HIS A 217 -0.44 -28.33 -11.83
C HIS A 217 0.65 -28.42 -10.75
N LEU A 218 1.66 -29.27 -10.93
CA LEU A 218 2.79 -29.34 -10.00
C LEU A 218 3.56 -28.01 -9.96
N ILE A 219 3.86 -27.43 -11.13
CA ILE A 219 4.52 -26.11 -11.23
C ILE A 219 3.68 -25.05 -10.53
N GLN A 220 2.36 -25.03 -10.78
CA GLN A 220 1.44 -24.09 -10.13
C GLN A 220 1.40 -24.29 -8.61
N PHE A 221 1.41 -25.53 -8.14
CA PHE A 221 1.41 -25.85 -6.71
C PHE A 221 2.71 -25.39 -6.02
N VAL A 222 3.86 -25.64 -6.64
CA VAL A 222 5.17 -25.16 -6.16
C VAL A 222 5.17 -23.63 -6.11
N ALA A 223 4.77 -22.97 -7.20
CA ALA A 223 4.70 -21.50 -7.26
C ALA A 223 3.76 -20.91 -6.19
N ASN A 224 2.61 -21.53 -5.94
CA ASN A 224 1.66 -21.09 -4.91
C ASN A 224 2.20 -21.31 -3.48
N SER A 225 2.91 -22.42 -3.26
CA SER A 225 3.54 -22.71 -1.97
C SER A 225 4.63 -21.68 -1.65
N ASP A 226 5.48 -21.39 -2.64
CA ASP A 226 6.49 -20.35 -2.55
C ASP A 226 5.88 -18.95 -2.39
N LEU A 227 4.75 -18.66 -3.08
CA LEU A 227 4.01 -17.41 -2.91
C LEU A 227 3.57 -17.19 -1.47
N LYS A 228 3.09 -18.25 -0.81
CA LYS A 228 2.63 -18.18 0.58
C LYS A 228 3.80 -17.82 1.50
N ILE A 229 4.94 -18.50 1.34
CA ILE A 229 6.15 -18.22 2.12
C ILE A 229 6.66 -16.80 1.84
N ALA A 230 6.79 -16.42 0.56
CA ALA A 230 7.21 -15.08 0.16
C ALA A 230 6.27 -14.00 0.73
N LYS A 231 4.95 -14.20 0.69
CA LYS A 231 3.98 -13.28 1.29
C LYS A 231 4.17 -13.14 2.80
N GLU A 232 4.33 -14.24 3.53
CA GLU A 232 4.51 -14.18 4.99
C GLU A 232 5.84 -13.53 5.38
N VAL A 233 6.94 -13.87 4.71
CA VAL A 233 8.24 -13.21 4.93
C VAL A 233 8.16 -11.72 4.61
N SER A 234 7.57 -11.35 3.47
CA SER A 234 7.41 -9.94 3.10
C SER A 234 6.52 -9.16 4.06
N LYS A 235 5.42 -9.74 4.57
CA LYS A 235 4.59 -9.09 5.60
C LYS A 235 5.37 -8.76 6.86
N LEU A 236 6.34 -9.59 7.23
CA LEU A 236 7.18 -9.36 8.41
C LEU A 236 8.31 -8.38 8.12
N VAL A 237 8.97 -8.51 6.96
CA VAL A 237 10.22 -7.82 6.66
C VAL A 237 10.01 -6.45 5.99
N LEU A 238 9.06 -6.32 5.06
CA LEU A 238 8.84 -5.06 4.34
C LEU A 238 8.46 -3.89 5.26
N PRO A 239 7.58 -4.03 6.28
CA PRO A 239 7.29 -2.93 7.18
C PRO A 239 8.52 -2.44 7.96
N ILE A 240 9.44 -3.34 8.29
CA ILE A 240 10.70 -3.00 8.98
C ILE A 240 11.62 -2.23 8.02
N ILE A 241 11.70 -2.64 6.77
CA ILE A 241 12.48 -1.94 5.73
C ILE A 241 11.88 -0.56 5.45
N ASN A 242 10.55 -0.44 5.33
CA ASN A 242 9.86 0.83 5.17
C ASN A 242 10.14 1.76 6.35
N SER A 243 9.99 1.26 7.59
CA SER A 243 10.31 2.04 8.79
C SER A 243 11.77 2.49 8.83
N PHE A 244 12.69 1.67 8.31
CA PHE A 244 14.09 2.04 8.16
C PHE A 244 14.28 3.16 7.14
N PHE A 245 13.59 3.13 5.99
CA PHE A 245 13.67 4.20 5.00
C PHE A 245 12.97 5.48 5.45
N ASP A 246 11.86 5.38 6.18
CA ASP A 246 11.21 6.52 6.85
C ASP A 246 12.17 7.17 7.86
N TYR A 247 12.83 6.34 8.68
CA TYR A 247 13.87 6.80 9.58
C TYR A 247 15.05 7.43 8.82
N ALA A 248 15.50 6.81 7.72
CA ALA A 248 16.55 7.36 6.87
C ALA A 248 16.14 8.72 6.27
N PHE A 249 14.88 8.87 5.85
CA PHE A 249 14.33 10.09 5.29
C PHE A 249 14.28 11.23 6.31
N VAL A 250 13.89 10.96 7.56
CA VAL A 250 13.92 11.97 8.63
C VAL A 250 15.35 12.26 9.12
N THR A 251 16.30 11.36 8.87
CA THR A 251 17.72 11.58 9.17
C THR A 251 18.41 12.33 8.05
N SER A 252 18.67 13.62 8.30
CA SER A 252 19.26 14.52 7.32
C SER A 252 20.80 14.48 7.35
N HIS A 253 21.43 14.35 6.19
CA HIS A 253 22.87 14.60 5.99
C HIS A 253 23.19 16.09 5.79
N ARG A 254 22.18 16.96 5.89
CA ARG A 254 22.32 18.37 5.57
C ARG A 254 23.34 19.02 6.50
N THR A 255 24.13 19.92 5.94
CA THR A 255 25.00 20.79 6.70
C THR A 255 24.20 21.87 7.41
N ARG A 256 24.83 22.53 8.38
CA ARG A 256 24.24 23.70 9.06
C ARG A 256 23.83 24.79 8.07
N GLU A 257 24.60 24.98 7.00
CA GLU A 257 24.30 26.00 5.98
C GLU A 257 23.14 25.60 5.08
N GLN A 258 23.01 24.32 4.72
CA GLN A 258 21.83 23.82 4.02
C GLN A 258 20.55 23.97 4.86
N LEU A 259 20.62 23.74 6.18
CA LEU A 259 19.49 23.99 7.08
C LEU A 259 19.13 25.47 7.18
N LYS A 260 20.12 26.37 7.23
CA LYS A 260 19.86 27.82 7.18
C LYS A 260 19.20 28.23 5.87
N GLU A 261 19.65 27.66 4.76
CA GLU A 261 19.06 27.94 3.45
C GLU A 261 17.61 27.44 3.37
N LEU A 262 17.32 26.25 3.88
CA LEU A 262 15.95 25.75 3.98
C LEU A 262 15.06 26.63 4.85
N ARG A 263 15.58 27.14 5.97
CA ARG A 263 14.85 28.11 6.80
C ARG A 263 14.61 29.41 6.02
N ARG A 264 15.60 29.92 5.30
CA ARG A 264 15.45 31.13 4.48
C ARG A 264 14.36 30.94 3.42
N ASN A 265 14.39 29.81 2.73
CA ASN A 265 13.38 29.45 1.74
C ASN A 265 11.99 29.28 2.35
N ALA A 266 11.89 28.65 3.53
CA ALA A 266 10.63 28.50 4.27
C ALA A 266 10.07 29.85 4.71
N ASN A 267 10.92 30.75 5.23
CA ASN A 267 10.53 32.10 5.61
C ASN A 267 10.06 32.90 4.40
N GLN A 268 10.83 32.93 3.31
CA GLN A 268 10.45 33.64 2.08
C GLN A 268 9.14 33.11 1.49
N TRP A 269 8.97 31.79 1.48
CA TRP A 269 7.72 31.16 1.06
C TRP A 269 6.56 31.59 1.97
N THR A 270 6.76 31.59 3.29
CA THR A 270 5.75 32.02 4.29
C THR A 270 5.32 33.46 4.05
N GLU A 271 6.27 34.38 3.83
CA GLU A 271 5.95 35.78 3.51
C GLU A 271 5.08 35.89 2.27
N ASN A 272 5.51 35.27 1.16
CA ASN A 272 4.77 35.32 -0.10
C ASN A 272 3.36 34.72 0.05
N TYR A 273 3.25 33.58 0.74
CA TYR A 273 1.98 32.91 1.00
C TYR A 273 1.01 33.80 1.77
N PHE A 274 1.46 34.44 2.86
CA PHE A 274 0.58 35.28 3.67
C PHE A 274 0.22 36.61 2.99
N ILE A 275 1.11 37.18 2.17
CA ILE A 275 0.81 38.33 1.30
C ILE A 275 -0.30 37.97 0.30
N ASP A 276 -0.14 36.87 -0.44
CA ASP A 276 -1.12 36.42 -1.43
C ASP A 276 -2.46 36.05 -0.77
N ARG A 277 -2.40 35.39 0.37
CA ARG A 277 -3.58 35.04 1.17
C ARG A 277 -4.34 36.28 1.62
N GLN A 278 -3.66 37.28 2.17
CA GLN A 278 -4.28 38.53 2.61
C GLN A 278 -4.93 39.28 1.44
N LYS A 279 -4.22 39.40 0.31
CA LYS A 279 -4.74 40.04 -0.91
C LYS A 279 -6.01 39.35 -1.42
N ASN A 280 -6.00 38.02 -1.47
CA ASN A 280 -7.15 37.25 -1.93
C ASN A 280 -8.33 37.35 -0.95
N LEU A 281 -8.08 37.34 0.36
CA LEU A 281 -9.12 37.52 1.38
C LEU A 281 -9.77 38.90 1.29
N ASP A 282 -8.99 39.97 1.11
CA ASP A 282 -9.52 41.32 0.93
C ASP A 282 -10.39 41.43 -0.33
N GLN A 283 -9.96 40.82 -1.44
CA GLN A 283 -10.76 40.77 -2.67
C GLN A 283 -12.08 40.03 -2.45
N VAL A 284 -12.06 38.86 -1.79
CA VAL A 284 -13.26 38.07 -1.51
C VAL A 284 -14.22 38.83 -0.60
N LEU A 285 -13.71 39.46 0.47
CA LEU A 285 -14.53 40.32 1.33
C LEU A 285 -15.14 41.46 0.54
N ARG A 286 -14.36 42.16 -0.28
CA ARG A 286 -14.87 43.29 -1.08
C ARG A 286 -16.03 42.85 -1.97
N ILE A 287 -15.92 41.70 -2.62
CA ILE A 287 -17.01 41.15 -3.46
C ILE A 287 -18.22 40.82 -2.59
N LEU A 288 -18.03 40.14 -1.46
CA LEU A 288 -19.12 39.80 -0.54
C LEU A 288 -19.86 41.04 -0.03
N TYR A 289 -19.12 42.07 0.38
CA TYR A 289 -19.68 43.36 0.81
C TYR A 289 -20.50 44.01 -0.30
N ASN A 290 -20.00 44.02 -1.54
CA ASN A 290 -20.72 44.59 -2.67
C ASN A 290 -22.02 43.83 -2.96
N ILE A 291 -21.99 42.50 -2.97
CA ILE A 291 -23.18 41.66 -3.17
C ILE A 291 -24.25 41.97 -2.12
N ILE A 292 -23.84 42.06 -0.85
CA ILE A 292 -24.76 42.40 0.24
C ILE A 292 -25.34 43.79 0.02
N VAL A 293 -24.52 44.80 -0.29
CA VAL A 293 -24.98 46.18 -0.50
C VAL A 293 -25.93 46.30 -1.69
N ASP A 294 -25.63 45.64 -2.81
CA ASP A 294 -26.45 45.65 -4.01
C ASP A 294 -27.82 45.00 -3.74
N LYS A 295 -27.83 43.84 -3.07
CA LYS A 295 -29.09 43.19 -2.68
C LYS A 295 -29.91 44.06 -1.73
N LEU A 296 -29.26 44.76 -0.80
CA LEU A 296 -29.94 45.71 0.08
C LEU A 296 -30.52 46.90 -0.67
N ASN A 297 -29.82 47.42 -1.68
CA ASN A 297 -30.34 48.46 -2.56
C ASN A 297 -31.62 47.98 -3.26
N ASP A 298 -31.58 46.79 -3.85
CA ASP A 298 -32.68 46.23 -4.64
C ASP A 298 -33.93 45.96 -3.77
N GLU A 299 -33.74 45.46 -2.55
CA GLU A 299 -34.83 45.11 -1.64
C GLU A 299 -35.30 46.28 -0.75
N THR A 300 -34.62 47.45 -0.79
CA THR A 300 -34.85 48.57 0.15
C THR A 300 -36.33 48.90 0.31
N ASN A 301 -37.04 49.14 -0.81
CA ASN A 301 -38.44 49.53 -0.78
C ASN A 301 -39.36 48.42 -0.25
N SER A 302 -39.08 47.17 -0.61
CA SER A 302 -39.81 45.98 -0.16
C SER A 302 -39.65 45.77 1.35
N ILE A 303 -38.44 45.97 1.88
CA ILE A 303 -38.14 45.86 3.32
C ILE A 303 -38.89 46.95 4.09
N ILE A 304 -38.84 48.20 3.63
CA ILE A 304 -39.50 49.34 4.28
C ILE A 304 -41.01 49.13 4.35
N GLN A 305 -41.64 48.71 3.24
CA GLN A 305 -43.09 48.48 3.18
C GLN A 305 -43.52 47.35 4.12
N ARG A 306 -42.81 46.22 4.13
CA ARG A 306 -43.10 45.08 5.03
C ARG A 306 -42.85 45.41 6.50
N ALA A 307 -41.83 46.23 6.79
CA ALA A 307 -41.53 46.68 8.13
C ALA A 307 -42.60 47.66 8.65
N ALA A 308 -43.10 48.58 7.82
CA ALA A 308 -44.13 49.54 8.22
C ALA A 308 -45.48 48.89 8.59
N GLN A 309 -45.72 47.64 8.16
CA GLN A 309 -46.91 46.85 8.53
C GLN A 309 -46.87 46.33 9.98
N GLN A 310 -45.75 46.45 10.69
CA GLN A 310 -45.63 45.94 12.06
C GLN A 310 -46.45 46.74 13.07
N ASN A 311 -46.88 46.06 14.14
CA ASN A 311 -47.86 46.59 15.10
C ASN A 311 -47.30 47.73 15.98
N SER A 312 -45.98 47.79 16.20
CA SER A 312 -45.32 48.81 17.03
C SER A 312 -43.97 49.22 16.45
N VAL A 313 -43.49 50.42 16.81
CA VAL A 313 -42.17 50.94 16.42
C VAL A 313 -41.02 50.00 16.80
N GLU A 314 -41.11 49.36 17.96
CA GLU A 314 -40.15 48.33 18.40
C GLU A 314 -40.15 47.11 17.48
N MET A 315 -41.33 46.67 17.03
CA MET A 315 -41.46 45.55 16.11
C MET A 315 -40.95 45.90 14.70
N ILE A 316 -41.06 47.16 14.26
CA ILE A 316 -40.45 47.64 13.00
C ILE A 316 -38.93 47.43 13.05
N GLY A 317 -38.28 47.94 14.12
CA GLY A 317 -36.83 47.82 14.29
C GLY A 317 -36.34 46.38 14.46
N LYS A 318 -37.12 45.52 15.14
CA LYS A 318 -36.81 44.09 15.29
C LYS A 318 -37.00 43.32 13.98
N TYR A 319 -38.05 43.63 13.23
CA TYR A 319 -38.34 43.01 11.93
C TYR A 319 -37.24 43.33 10.90
N ILE A 320 -36.87 44.61 10.75
CA ILE A 320 -35.79 45.00 9.82
C ILE A 320 -34.51 44.27 10.19
N ARG A 321 -34.12 44.23 11.47
CA ARG A 321 -32.92 43.50 11.91
C ARG A 321 -32.98 42.00 11.58
N THR A 322 -34.10 41.34 11.85
CA THR A 322 -34.27 39.90 11.60
C THR A 322 -34.27 39.58 10.10
N LEU A 323 -34.90 40.43 9.28
CA LEU A 323 -34.95 40.25 7.84
C LEU A 323 -33.57 40.50 7.20
N MET A 324 -32.88 41.54 7.64
CA MET A 324 -31.49 41.84 7.26
C MET A 324 -30.57 40.67 7.61
N GLN A 325 -30.73 40.06 8.78
CA GLN A 325 -30.04 38.84 9.16
C GLN A 325 -30.35 37.71 8.18
N HIS A 326 -31.60 37.42 7.89
CA HIS A 326 -31.94 36.29 7.01
C HIS A 326 -31.40 36.45 5.57
N GLU A 327 -31.57 37.63 4.98
CA GLU A 327 -31.09 37.96 3.63
C GLU A 327 -29.55 37.97 3.53
N ILE A 328 -28.85 38.50 4.54
CA ILE A 328 -27.39 38.51 4.58
C ILE A 328 -26.83 37.11 4.87
N ILE A 329 -27.37 36.42 5.89
CA ILE A 329 -26.80 35.19 6.48
C ILE A 329 -27.10 33.95 5.63
N GLN A 330 -28.35 33.75 5.21
CA GLN A 330 -28.75 32.47 4.60
C GLN A 330 -28.62 32.44 3.08
N LEU A 331 -28.98 33.53 2.40
CA LEU A 331 -28.99 33.54 0.95
C LEU A 331 -27.63 33.97 0.41
N ASN A 332 -27.07 35.10 0.86
CA ASN A 332 -25.87 35.64 0.23
C ASN A 332 -24.56 34.98 0.68
N VAL A 333 -24.32 34.79 1.99
CA VAL A 333 -23.05 34.19 2.45
C VAL A 333 -22.97 32.71 2.09
N ARG A 334 -24.03 31.91 2.27
CA ARG A 334 -24.02 30.48 1.89
C ARG A 334 -23.98 30.28 0.38
N GLU A 335 -24.78 31.02 -0.41
CA GLU A 335 -24.67 30.88 -1.86
C GLU A 335 -23.32 31.39 -2.38
N PHE A 336 -22.75 32.45 -1.79
CA PHE A 336 -21.41 32.92 -2.14
C PHE A 336 -20.34 31.87 -1.82
N ILE A 337 -20.39 31.24 -0.64
CA ILE A 337 -19.46 30.16 -0.28
C ILE A 337 -19.59 28.97 -1.25
N HIS A 338 -20.81 28.61 -1.65
CA HIS A 338 -21.04 27.46 -2.53
C HIS A 338 -20.80 27.73 -4.02
N LYS A 339 -21.05 28.95 -4.51
CA LYS A 339 -21.01 29.29 -5.94
C LYS A 339 -19.71 29.98 -6.36
N ASN A 340 -18.92 30.52 -5.43
CA ASN A 340 -17.81 31.39 -5.80
C ASN A 340 -16.50 30.62 -5.96
N ALA A 341 -16.09 30.46 -7.22
CA ALA A 341 -14.82 29.85 -7.62
C ALA A 341 -13.60 30.53 -6.97
N ALA A 342 -13.71 31.78 -6.48
CA ALA A 342 -12.64 32.44 -5.75
C ALA A 342 -12.27 31.73 -4.42
N ILE A 343 -13.23 31.17 -3.69
CA ILE A 343 -12.96 30.43 -2.44
C ILE A 343 -12.31 29.09 -2.76
N SER A 344 -12.83 28.34 -3.75
CA SER A 344 -12.19 27.10 -4.22
C SER A 344 -10.80 27.36 -4.78
N THR A 345 -10.58 28.53 -5.41
CA THR A 345 -9.26 28.95 -5.91
C THR A 345 -8.32 29.21 -4.75
N ILE A 346 -8.72 29.93 -3.70
CA ILE A 346 -7.90 30.12 -2.50
C ILE A 346 -7.58 28.77 -1.84
N GLU A 347 -8.56 27.87 -1.68
CA GLU A 347 -8.34 26.55 -1.11
C GLU A 347 -7.40 25.69 -1.98
N THR A 348 -7.55 25.78 -3.30
CA THR A 348 -6.67 25.12 -4.28
C THR A 348 -5.27 25.73 -4.26
N LEU A 349 -5.13 27.04 -4.08
CA LEU A 349 -3.85 27.74 -3.99
C LEU A 349 -3.16 27.37 -2.68
N ILE A 350 -3.89 27.29 -1.57
CA ILE A 350 -3.40 26.78 -0.28
C ILE A 350 -2.90 25.35 -0.47
N ARG A 351 -3.74 24.42 -0.93
CA ARG A 351 -3.34 23.00 -1.10
C ARG A 351 -2.20 22.85 -2.11
N SER A 352 -2.31 23.42 -3.30
CA SER A 352 -1.32 23.22 -4.37
C SER A 352 0.02 23.92 -4.11
N SER A 353 0.05 25.09 -3.47
CA SER A 353 1.30 25.78 -3.16
C SER A 353 2.00 25.22 -1.92
N LEU A 354 1.24 24.72 -0.94
CA LEU A 354 1.80 24.05 0.25
C LEU A 354 2.35 22.66 -0.12
N PHE A 355 1.56 21.78 -0.74
CA PHE A 355 2.02 20.42 -1.06
C PHE A 355 3.21 20.42 -2.04
N LYS A 356 3.19 21.25 -3.10
CA LYS A 356 4.30 21.29 -4.08
C LYS A 356 5.63 21.77 -3.49
N ASN A 357 5.60 22.56 -2.41
CA ASN A 357 6.81 23.13 -1.80
C ASN A 357 7.20 22.44 -0.48
N ALA A 358 6.25 21.84 0.23
CA ALA A 358 6.50 21.05 1.43
C ALA A 358 7.39 19.85 1.12
N ASP A 359 7.16 19.16 0.00
CA ASP A 359 7.99 18.02 -0.43
C ASP A 359 9.49 18.37 -0.61
N LYS A 360 9.81 19.66 -0.75
CA LYS A 360 11.18 20.17 -0.92
C LYS A 360 11.75 20.85 0.33
N ASN A 361 10.95 21.04 1.38
CA ASN A 361 11.36 21.78 2.58
C ASN A 361 10.80 21.15 3.87
N GLU A 362 11.68 20.49 4.64
CA GLU A 362 11.30 19.73 5.84
C GLU A 362 10.62 20.57 6.93
N PHE A 363 10.94 21.87 7.02
CA PHE A 363 10.32 22.75 8.00
C PHE A 363 8.86 23.04 7.65
N LEU A 364 8.56 23.24 6.36
CA LEU A 364 7.18 23.48 5.91
C LEU A 364 6.28 22.26 6.13
N VAL A 365 6.79 21.04 5.92
CA VAL A 365 6.05 19.78 6.19
C VAL A 365 5.68 19.69 7.67
N THR A 366 6.69 19.85 8.54
CA THR A 366 6.52 19.67 9.98
C THR A 366 5.55 20.71 10.59
N VAL A 367 5.67 21.97 10.16
CA VAL A 367 4.79 23.06 10.61
C VAL A 367 3.35 22.82 10.14
N HIS A 368 3.17 22.34 8.91
CA HIS A 368 1.86 21.99 8.37
C HIS A 368 1.20 20.88 9.20
N GLU A 369 1.88 19.75 9.41
CA GLU A 369 1.32 18.64 10.20
C GLU A 369 0.90 19.10 11.61
N LYS A 370 1.72 19.91 12.28
CA LYS A 370 1.44 20.38 13.64
C LYS A 370 0.26 21.36 13.71
N LEU A 371 0.19 22.33 12.79
CA LEU A 371 -0.87 23.35 12.78
C LEU A 371 -2.22 22.81 12.30
N PHE A 372 -2.23 21.83 11.40
CA PHE A 372 -3.48 21.26 10.88
C PHE A 372 -4.01 20.10 11.73
N SER A 373 -3.13 19.25 12.30
CA SER A 373 -3.57 18.17 13.19
C SER A 373 -4.13 18.70 14.52
N SER A 374 -3.53 19.76 15.08
CA SER A 374 -4.05 20.43 16.30
C SER A 374 -5.38 21.14 16.10
N ARG A 375 -5.80 21.39 14.85
CA ARG A 375 -7.10 21.98 14.50
C ARG A 375 -8.17 20.93 14.23
N LEU A 376 -7.79 19.71 13.85
CA LEU A 376 -8.68 18.56 13.64
C LEU A 376 -9.03 17.80 14.93
N GLU A 377 -8.16 17.85 15.95
CA GLU A 377 -8.40 17.17 17.23
C GLU A 377 -9.03 18.11 18.26
N LYS A 378 -10.35 18.29 18.18
CA LYS A 378 -11.14 18.54 19.39
C LYS A 378 -11.77 17.23 19.85
N PRO A 379 -11.32 16.64 20.97
CA PRO A 379 -11.91 15.41 21.48
C PRO A 379 -13.36 15.70 21.92
N GLY A 380 -14.32 15.06 21.23
CA GLY A 380 -15.72 15.04 21.64
C GLY A 380 -16.76 15.57 20.65
N GLN A 381 -16.40 16.01 19.43
CA GLN A 381 -17.40 16.30 18.40
C GLN A 381 -17.48 15.17 17.37
N PRO A 382 -18.68 14.59 17.15
CA PRO A 382 -18.85 13.54 16.15
C PRO A 382 -18.59 14.10 14.75
N SER A 383 -17.93 13.30 13.91
CA SER A 383 -17.55 13.55 12.52
C SER A 383 -18.72 13.67 11.54
N GLY A 384 -19.89 14.12 12.01
CA GLY A 384 -21.06 14.39 11.20
C GLY A 384 -21.27 15.89 11.01
N GLU A 385 -21.05 16.37 9.78
CA GLU A 385 -21.62 17.60 9.22
C GLU A 385 -21.42 18.93 9.96
N SER A 386 -20.44 19.06 10.86
CA SER A 386 -19.89 20.40 11.11
C SER A 386 -19.00 20.73 9.93
N TYR A 387 -19.45 21.62 9.05
CA TYR A 387 -18.55 22.37 8.17
C TYR A 387 -17.42 22.88 9.06
N ASP A 388 -16.26 22.23 9.00
CA ASP A 388 -15.06 22.75 9.62
C ASP A 388 -14.78 24.02 8.83
N VAL A 389 -15.29 25.12 9.36
CA VAL A 389 -15.33 26.40 8.69
C VAL A 389 -13.88 26.75 8.41
N THR A 390 -13.45 26.56 7.16
CA THR A 390 -12.08 26.74 6.73
C THR A 390 -11.59 28.09 7.24
N PRO A 391 -10.29 28.29 7.56
CA PRO A 391 -9.79 29.56 8.09
C PRO A 391 -10.18 30.79 7.24
N VAL A 392 -10.47 30.56 5.95
CA VAL A 392 -10.98 31.54 4.97
C VAL A 392 -12.47 31.85 5.16
N VAL A 393 -13.28 30.85 5.50
CA VAL A 393 -14.74 30.94 5.62
C VAL A 393 -15.15 31.57 6.96
N ARG A 394 -14.33 31.42 8.00
CA ARG A 394 -14.66 31.92 9.35
C ARG A 394 -14.76 33.45 9.41
N PRO A 395 -13.81 34.22 8.88
CA PRO A 395 -13.95 35.67 8.78
C PRO A 395 -15.16 36.11 7.91
N LEU A 396 -15.53 35.32 6.89
CA LEU A 396 -16.69 35.60 6.03
C LEU A 396 -18.02 35.37 6.77
N LEU A 397 -18.12 34.30 7.57
CA LEU A 397 -19.27 34.04 8.44
C LEU A 397 -19.37 35.07 9.59
N MET A 398 -18.27 35.70 9.99
CA MET A 398 -18.29 36.72 11.04
C MET A 398 -18.90 38.06 10.61
N VAL A 399 -18.89 38.40 9.32
CA VAL A 399 -19.71 39.49 8.77
C VAL A 399 -21.19 39.27 9.14
N ALA A 400 -21.61 38.00 9.18
CA ALA A 400 -22.96 37.58 9.56
C ALA A 400 -23.19 37.59 11.09
N ASP A 401 -22.23 37.13 11.90
CA ASP A 401 -22.38 37.03 13.37
C ASP A 401 -22.45 38.37 14.11
N ILE A 402 -21.81 39.43 13.59
CA ILE A 402 -21.82 40.75 14.25
C ILE A 402 -23.21 41.42 14.14
N LEU A 403 -24.07 40.97 13.22
CA LEU A 403 -25.45 41.45 13.06
C LEU A 403 -26.46 40.81 14.03
N VAL A 404 -26.03 39.87 14.88
CA VAL A 404 -26.89 39.13 15.82
C VAL A 404 -27.04 39.87 17.16
N GLU A 405 -28.28 40.22 17.53
CA GLU A 405 -28.70 40.34 18.92
C GLU A 405 -28.84 38.94 19.49
N SER A 406 -27.84 38.47 20.24
CA SER A 406 -28.07 37.46 21.26
C SER A 406 -27.90 38.15 22.61
N ASP A 407 -29.04 38.44 23.24
CA ASP A 407 -29.11 38.85 24.65
C ASP A 407 -28.66 37.70 25.58
N GLU A 408 -28.47 36.48 25.04
CA GLU A 408 -28.13 35.28 25.80
C GLU A 408 -26.63 35.07 26.04
N GLU A 409 -25.72 35.73 25.32
CA GLU A 409 -24.27 35.48 25.46
C GLU A 409 -23.58 36.29 26.57
N ASP A 410 -24.20 37.35 27.08
CA ASP A 410 -23.60 38.15 28.16
C ASP A 410 -23.68 37.46 29.54
N ASN A 411 -24.39 36.32 29.64
CA ASN A 411 -24.56 35.56 30.89
C ASN A 411 -23.77 34.25 30.99
N GLN A 412 -23.01 33.82 29.96
CA GLN A 412 -22.22 32.59 30.04
C GLN A 412 -20.71 32.81 29.84
N ASN A 413 -19.99 32.63 30.95
CA ASN A 413 -18.60 32.16 31.09
C ASN A 413 -17.41 33.11 30.78
N ASN A 414 -16.98 33.82 31.82
CA ASN A 414 -15.73 33.63 32.60
C ASN A 414 -14.51 32.83 32.06
N THR A 415 -14.23 32.80 30.75
CA THR A 415 -12.91 32.33 30.25
C THR A 415 -11.96 33.52 30.02
N LYS A 416 -10.82 33.54 30.72
CA LYS A 416 -9.79 34.60 30.80
C LYS A 416 -9.11 35.04 29.47
N ARG A 417 -9.56 34.58 28.31
CA ARG A 417 -9.18 35.16 27.02
C ARG A 417 -10.39 35.91 26.48
N THR A 418 -10.44 37.22 26.71
CA THR A 418 -11.26 38.12 25.87
C THR A 418 -10.74 37.97 24.47
N SER A 419 -11.42 37.14 23.69
CA SER A 419 -11.15 37.02 22.28
C SER A 419 -11.23 38.41 21.65
N PRO A 420 -10.27 38.82 20.81
CA PRO A 420 -10.35 40.08 20.05
C PRO A 420 -11.72 40.27 19.36
N TRP A 421 -12.36 39.14 19.01
CA TRP A 421 -13.70 39.03 18.47
C TRP A 421 -14.81 39.58 19.38
N LYS A 422 -14.73 39.37 20.70
CA LYS A 422 -15.72 39.90 21.66
C LYS A 422 -15.67 41.42 21.74
N GLU A 423 -14.48 42.01 21.66
CA GLU A 423 -14.31 43.47 21.72
C GLU A 423 -14.81 44.15 20.44
N LEU A 424 -14.59 43.53 19.27
CA LEU A 424 -15.09 44.02 17.98
C LEU A 424 -16.64 44.02 17.92
N LYS A 425 -17.28 42.94 18.40
CA LYS A 425 -18.75 42.83 18.55
C LYS A 425 -19.29 43.92 19.48
N LYS A 426 -18.58 44.22 20.57
CA LYS A 426 -18.93 45.25 21.57
C LYS A 426 -18.80 46.68 21.03
N GLN A 427 -17.73 47.00 20.30
CA GLN A 427 -17.54 48.31 19.67
C GLN A 427 -18.64 48.60 18.64
N PHE A 428 -19.00 47.60 17.82
CA PHE A 428 -20.10 47.72 16.88
C PHE A 428 -21.44 48.05 17.57
N ARG A 429 -21.77 47.30 18.64
CA ARG A 429 -22.97 47.54 19.46
C ARG A 429 -23.04 48.99 19.98
N GLN A 430 -21.91 49.53 20.45
CA GLN A 430 -21.86 50.89 20.99
C GLN A 430 -22.08 51.97 19.93
N ASN A 431 -21.68 51.72 18.68
CA ASN A 431 -21.75 52.71 17.60
C ASN A 431 -23.09 52.73 16.85
N VAL A 432 -23.81 51.61 16.77
CA VAL A 432 -25.10 51.52 16.05
C VAL A 432 -26.31 51.72 16.97
N ILE A 433 -26.29 51.17 18.19
CA ILE A 433 -27.50 51.12 19.05
C ILE A 433 -27.77 52.46 19.76
N ARG A 434 -26.75 53.31 19.95
CA ARG A 434 -26.89 54.53 20.78
C ARG A 434 -27.48 55.75 20.07
N LYS A 435 -27.68 55.76 18.75
CA LYS A 435 -27.91 57.03 18.03
C LYS A 435 -29.33 57.40 17.64
N THR A 436 -30.32 56.51 17.65
CA THR A 436 -31.64 56.89 17.08
C THR A 436 -32.81 56.21 17.80
N ARG A 437 -33.38 56.91 18.79
CA ARG A 437 -34.80 56.70 19.14
C ARG A 437 -35.63 57.57 18.19
N PRO A 438 -36.45 56.98 17.30
CA PRO A 438 -37.32 57.76 16.47
C PRO A 438 -38.27 58.60 17.33
N SER A 439 -38.58 59.82 16.91
CA SER A 439 -39.63 60.61 17.54
C SER A 439 -40.95 59.84 17.47
N LYS A 440 -41.75 59.83 18.54
CA LYS A 440 -43.11 59.25 18.54
C LYS A 440 -44.05 59.88 17.50
N SER A 441 -43.66 61.00 16.88
CA SER A 441 -44.43 61.74 15.86
C SER A 441 -44.16 61.32 14.42
N MET A 442 -43.25 60.38 14.15
CA MET A 442 -42.92 59.96 12.77
C MET A 442 -43.89 58.88 12.25
N GLU A 443 -44.19 58.91 10.96
CA GLU A 443 -44.94 57.84 10.31
C GLU A 443 -44.13 56.54 10.29
N LYS A 444 -44.81 55.38 10.31
CA LYS A 444 -44.15 54.07 10.38
C LYS A 444 -43.20 53.81 9.21
N LEU A 445 -43.47 54.37 8.03
CA LEU A 445 -42.60 54.29 6.85
C LEU A 445 -41.28 55.05 7.05
N ASP A 446 -41.34 56.27 7.58
CA ASP A 446 -40.15 57.08 7.87
C ASP A 446 -39.28 56.43 8.95
N ILE A 447 -39.93 55.84 9.96
CA ILE A 447 -39.26 55.08 11.01
C ILE A 447 -38.54 53.86 10.42
N ALA A 448 -39.20 53.11 9.54
CA ALA A 448 -38.60 51.96 8.86
C ALA A 448 -37.42 52.36 7.96
N GLN A 449 -37.56 53.46 7.20
CA GLN A 449 -36.48 54.01 6.38
C GLN A 449 -35.27 54.45 7.22
N GLN A 450 -35.50 55.10 8.36
CA GLN A 450 -34.44 55.53 9.26
C GLN A 450 -33.68 54.33 9.84
N TYR A 451 -34.40 53.32 10.36
CA TYR A 451 -33.77 52.10 10.87
C TYR A 451 -32.95 51.36 9.81
N LEU A 452 -33.45 51.28 8.57
CA LEU A 452 -32.71 50.65 7.48
C LEU A 452 -31.45 51.44 7.13
N ASN A 453 -31.52 52.78 7.09
CA ASN A 453 -30.35 53.63 6.84
C ASN A 453 -29.28 53.52 7.94
N ASP A 454 -29.71 53.43 9.20
CA ASP A 454 -28.80 53.26 10.34
C ASP A 454 -28.07 51.91 10.28
N ILE A 455 -28.79 50.84 9.92
CA ILE A 455 -28.18 49.51 9.73
C ILE A 455 -27.19 49.53 8.56
N ARG A 456 -27.51 50.21 7.44
CA ARG A 456 -26.61 50.35 6.29
C ARG A 456 -25.34 51.11 6.66
N LEU A 457 -25.46 52.21 7.40
CA LEU A 457 -24.31 52.96 7.90
C LEU A 457 -23.46 52.12 8.86
N GLY A 458 -24.11 51.35 9.74
CA GLY A 458 -23.45 50.38 10.61
C GLY A 458 -22.65 49.35 9.81
N PHE A 459 -23.26 48.74 8.80
CA PHE A 459 -22.63 47.73 7.94
C PHE A 459 -21.43 48.30 7.16
N MET A 460 -21.53 49.52 6.63
CA MET A 460 -20.41 50.19 5.96
C MET A 460 -19.24 50.46 6.91
N ASN A 461 -19.52 50.83 8.15
CA ASN A 461 -18.49 51.02 9.17
C ASN A 461 -17.84 49.69 9.61
N GLN A 462 -18.57 48.57 9.59
CA GLN A 462 -18.02 47.25 9.91
C GLN A 462 -16.97 46.78 8.90
N LYS A 463 -17.13 47.13 7.62
CA LYS A 463 -16.19 46.74 6.57
C LYS A 463 -14.74 47.08 6.92
N ASN A 464 -14.51 48.30 7.39
CA ASN A 464 -13.16 48.75 7.76
C ASN A 464 -12.63 47.97 8.96
N HIS A 465 -13.46 47.74 9.99
CA HIS A 465 -13.05 47.00 11.18
C HIS A 465 -12.76 45.52 10.89
N ILE A 466 -13.54 44.88 10.01
CA ILE A 466 -13.32 43.49 9.60
C ILE A 466 -12.05 43.37 8.75
N ASN A 467 -11.79 44.35 7.88
CA ASN A 467 -10.53 44.40 7.12
C ASN A 467 -9.33 44.56 8.06
N GLU A 468 -9.35 45.51 8.99
CA GLU A 468 -8.29 45.71 9.99
C GLU A 468 -8.05 44.44 10.81
N PHE A 469 -9.15 43.81 11.25
CA PHE A 469 -9.08 42.55 11.96
C PHE A 469 -8.40 41.46 11.11
N LEU A 470 -8.80 41.30 9.85
CA LEU A 470 -8.22 40.29 8.97
C LEU A 470 -6.73 40.47 8.76
N VAL A 471 -6.28 41.72 8.60
CA VAL A 471 -4.86 42.03 8.51
C VAL A 471 -4.15 41.56 9.78
N GLN A 472 -4.68 41.92 10.95
CA GLN A 472 -4.09 41.52 12.23
C GLN A 472 -4.08 40.00 12.42
N TRP A 473 -5.14 39.30 11.99
CA TRP A 473 -5.22 37.86 12.11
C TRP A 473 -4.26 37.14 11.16
N CYS A 474 -4.17 37.55 9.89
CA CYS A 474 -3.17 37.04 8.96
C CYS A 474 -1.75 37.25 9.49
N GLU A 475 -1.49 38.41 10.10
CA GLU A 475 -0.18 38.74 10.68
C GLU A 475 0.17 37.89 11.91
N ASN A 476 -0.81 37.63 12.79
CA ASN A 476 -0.63 36.74 13.93
C ASN A 476 -0.36 35.30 13.48
N GLU A 477 -1.14 34.76 12.53
CA GLU A 477 -0.92 33.42 11.98
C GLU A 477 0.43 33.32 11.27
N ARG A 478 0.85 34.36 10.55
CA ARG A 478 2.17 34.44 9.91
C ARG A 478 3.28 34.37 10.94
N THR A 479 3.14 35.10 12.03
CA THR A 479 4.12 35.13 13.13
C THR A 479 4.21 33.77 13.81
N GLU A 480 3.09 33.14 14.17
CA GLU A 480 3.06 31.78 14.73
C GLU A 480 3.71 30.76 13.78
N PHE A 481 3.45 30.86 12.47
CA PHE A 481 4.04 29.99 11.47
C PHE A 481 5.58 30.15 11.38
N LEU A 482 6.06 31.39 11.40
CA LEU A 482 7.49 31.71 11.39
C LEU A 482 8.19 31.28 12.69
N GLU A 483 7.54 31.45 13.84
CA GLU A 483 8.04 30.97 15.13
C GLU A 483 8.24 29.45 15.12
N GLU A 484 7.26 28.69 14.62
CA GLU A 484 7.38 27.24 14.50
C GLU A 484 8.50 26.83 13.54
N ILE A 485 8.63 27.47 12.37
CA ILE A 485 9.77 27.23 11.46
C ILE A 485 11.10 27.45 12.20
N ASN A 486 11.18 28.51 13.00
CA ASN A 486 12.39 28.83 13.76
C ASN A 486 12.68 27.78 14.82
N GLU A 487 11.67 27.32 15.56
CA GLU A 487 11.80 26.23 16.55
C GLU A 487 12.31 24.94 15.90
N GLN A 488 11.68 24.52 14.78
CA GLN A 488 12.09 23.32 14.05
C GLN A 488 13.52 23.43 13.52
N HIS A 489 13.91 24.60 13.02
CA HIS A 489 15.28 24.86 12.62
C HIS A 489 16.28 24.77 13.79
N GLN A 490 15.93 25.32 14.97
CA GLN A 490 16.79 25.21 16.15
C GLN A 490 16.93 23.76 16.62
N LEU A 491 15.85 22.99 16.61
CA LEU A 491 15.89 21.55 16.91
C LEU A 491 16.78 20.81 15.90
N ALA A 492 16.63 21.09 14.60
CA ALA A 492 17.45 20.48 13.56
C ALA A 492 18.95 20.79 13.74
N ILE A 493 19.31 22.04 14.07
CA ILE A 493 20.70 22.41 14.39
C ILE A 493 21.19 21.72 15.66
N ARG A 494 20.39 21.73 16.74
CA ARG A 494 20.75 21.15 18.04
C ARG A 494 21.08 19.66 17.93
N PHE A 495 20.31 18.94 17.13
CA PHE A 495 20.46 17.50 16.92
C PHE A 495 21.25 17.13 15.66
N LEU A 496 21.89 18.10 15.00
CA LEU A 496 22.63 17.88 13.77
C LEU A 496 23.68 16.75 13.88
N PRO A 497 24.50 16.66 14.95
CA PRO A 497 25.46 15.56 15.08
C PRO A 497 24.80 14.19 15.17
N GLN A 498 23.66 14.09 15.86
CA GLN A 498 22.89 12.85 15.97
C GLN A 498 22.25 12.49 14.63
N ARG A 499 21.71 13.47 13.90
CA ARG A 499 21.13 13.27 12.56
C ARG A 499 22.17 12.79 11.55
N VAL A 500 23.38 13.37 11.57
CA VAL A 500 24.51 12.92 10.73
C VAL A 500 24.96 11.51 11.11
N LYS A 501 25.08 11.20 12.41
CA LYS A 501 25.40 9.83 12.86
C LYS A 501 24.36 8.81 12.41
N ALA A 502 23.08 9.16 12.56
CA ALA A 502 21.97 8.34 12.14
C ALA A 502 21.96 8.14 10.63
N TYR A 503 22.14 9.21 9.85
CA TYR A 503 22.27 9.15 8.39
C TYR A 503 23.45 8.27 7.96
N ASN A 504 24.63 8.42 8.57
CA ASN A 504 25.79 7.60 8.22
C ASN A 504 25.55 6.12 8.54
N LEU A 505 24.83 5.84 9.62
CA LEU A 505 24.47 4.48 10.01
C LEU A 505 23.42 3.89 9.05
N THR A 506 22.38 4.63 8.71
CA THR A 506 21.33 4.19 7.78
C THR A 506 21.90 4.05 6.36
N ASN A 507 22.62 5.05 5.85
CA ASN A 507 23.21 5.00 4.51
C ASN A 507 24.14 3.80 4.30
N LYS A 508 24.85 3.34 5.34
CA LYS A 508 25.67 2.12 5.29
C LYS A 508 24.87 0.85 4.95
N TYR A 509 23.60 0.80 5.32
CA TYR A 509 22.74 -0.38 5.13
C TYR A 509 21.63 -0.15 4.09
N ALA A 510 21.46 1.07 3.59
CA ALA A 510 20.39 1.44 2.67
C ALA A 510 20.36 0.57 1.42
N GLU A 511 21.51 0.36 0.77
CA GLU A 511 21.62 -0.50 -0.41
C GLU A 511 21.22 -1.96 -0.11
N ARG A 512 21.65 -2.50 1.04
CA ARG A 512 21.34 -3.87 1.44
C ARG A 512 19.85 -4.06 1.73
N PHE A 513 19.23 -3.11 2.43
CA PHE A 513 17.80 -3.17 2.70
C PHE A 513 16.98 -2.97 1.43
N ALA A 514 17.38 -2.04 0.55
CA ALA A 514 16.77 -1.89 -0.77
C ALA A 514 16.83 -3.22 -1.55
N HIS A 515 17.98 -3.89 -1.54
CA HIS A 515 18.17 -5.18 -2.21
C HIS A 515 17.30 -6.31 -1.62
N ILE A 516 17.11 -6.35 -0.30
CA ILE A 516 16.23 -7.33 0.35
C ILE A 516 14.77 -7.04 -0.03
N GLU A 517 14.35 -5.78 0.03
CA GLU A 517 13.04 -5.34 -0.43
C GLU A 517 12.81 -5.72 -1.89
N CYS A 518 13.78 -5.47 -2.78
CA CYS A 518 13.75 -5.93 -4.18
C CYS A 518 13.44 -7.42 -4.25
N LYS A 519 14.26 -8.25 -3.61
CA LYS A 519 14.14 -9.71 -3.68
C LYS A 519 12.80 -10.21 -3.19
N LEU A 520 12.30 -9.63 -2.11
CA LEU A 520 11.00 -10.01 -1.54
C LEU A 520 9.85 -9.63 -2.46
N ILE A 521 9.89 -8.44 -3.07
CA ILE A 521 8.86 -8.00 -4.03
C ILE A 521 8.93 -8.82 -5.33
N VAL A 522 10.15 -9.12 -5.83
CA VAL A 522 10.34 -10.02 -6.98
C VAL A 522 9.73 -11.39 -6.68
N ALA A 523 10.04 -11.98 -5.52
CA ALA A 523 9.53 -13.29 -5.14
C ALA A 523 8.00 -13.30 -5.07
N GLN A 524 7.39 -12.28 -4.46
CA GLN A 524 5.93 -12.12 -4.46
C GLN A 524 5.34 -12.01 -5.87
N SER A 525 6.00 -11.25 -6.74
CA SER A 525 5.51 -10.99 -8.10
C SER A 525 5.67 -12.22 -9.00
N LEU A 526 6.85 -12.87 -9.00
CA LEU A 526 7.07 -14.13 -9.71
C LEU A 526 6.06 -15.18 -9.28
N ALA A 527 5.81 -15.30 -7.98
CA ALA A 527 4.90 -16.30 -7.48
C ALA A 527 3.42 -15.93 -7.74
N LEU A 528 3.06 -14.64 -7.81
CA LEU A 528 1.74 -14.19 -8.29
C LEU A 528 1.50 -14.54 -9.76
N PHE A 529 2.54 -14.48 -10.58
CA PHE A 529 2.50 -14.74 -12.02
C PHE A 529 3.01 -16.14 -12.40
N ASN A 530 2.85 -17.13 -11.51
CA ASN A 530 3.21 -18.54 -11.75
C ASN A 530 4.61 -18.75 -12.33
N GLY A 531 5.62 -18.04 -11.81
CA GLY A 531 7.01 -18.16 -12.22
C GLY A 531 7.38 -17.50 -13.56
N HIS A 532 6.45 -16.83 -14.24
CA HIS A 532 6.78 -16.09 -15.47
C HIS A 532 7.65 -14.88 -15.11
N THR A 533 8.66 -14.56 -15.90
CA THR A 533 9.45 -13.34 -15.75
C THR A 533 8.90 -12.23 -16.65
N PRO A 534 8.97 -10.94 -16.24
CA PRO A 534 8.52 -9.84 -17.07
C PRO A 534 9.46 -9.62 -18.27
N ALA A 535 8.88 -9.39 -19.44
CA ALA A 535 9.61 -8.96 -20.63
C ALA A 535 9.76 -7.43 -20.59
N LEU A 536 10.99 -6.94 -20.41
CA LEU A 536 11.27 -5.51 -20.38
C LEU A 536 11.43 -4.93 -21.79
N LYS A 537 10.86 -3.76 -22.01
CA LYS A 537 11.09 -2.91 -23.19
C LYS A 537 12.19 -1.87 -22.91
N GLN A 538 12.44 -1.03 -23.91
CA GLN A 538 13.46 0.02 -23.93
C GLN A 538 13.43 0.87 -22.64
N VAL A 539 14.61 1.23 -22.13
CA VAL A 539 14.78 1.93 -20.86
C VAL A 539 14.22 3.36 -20.95
N LEU A 540 13.37 3.74 -20.00
CA LEU A 540 13.04 5.14 -19.74
C LEU A 540 14.07 5.66 -18.73
N ILE A 541 15.12 6.32 -19.23
CA ILE A 541 16.19 6.82 -18.38
C ILE A 541 15.74 8.12 -17.72
N HIS A 542 15.67 8.12 -16.39
CA HIS A 542 15.79 9.33 -15.59
C HIS A 542 17.18 9.35 -14.95
N GLU A 543 17.96 10.40 -15.22
CA GLU A 543 19.40 10.42 -14.91
C GLU A 543 19.72 10.51 -13.40
N ASP A 544 18.77 10.96 -12.58
CA ASP A 544 19.00 11.38 -11.18
C ASP A 544 18.52 10.40 -10.10
N HIS A 545 18.25 9.12 -10.43
CA HIS A 545 17.70 8.16 -9.48
C HIS A 545 18.51 6.87 -9.35
N PHE A 546 18.42 6.24 -8.16
CA PHE A 546 18.97 4.91 -7.86
C PHE A 546 18.35 3.81 -8.73
N PHE A 547 17.23 4.11 -9.41
CA PHE A 547 16.42 3.19 -10.18
C PHE A 547 16.26 3.66 -11.63
N GLN A 548 16.11 2.68 -12.53
CA GLN A 548 15.70 2.85 -13.92
C GLN A 548 14.26 2.35 -14.08
N LEU A 549 13.44 3.05 -14.87
CA LEU A 549 12.09 2.63 -15.19
C LEU A 549 12.06 1.91 -16.54
N HIS A 550 11.36 0.79 -16.60
CA HIS A 550 11.21 0.01 -17.82
C HIS A 550 9.73 -0.27 -18.06
N PRO A 551 9.18 0.04 -19.24
CA PRO A 551 7.93 -0.55 -19.65
C PRO A 551 8.10 -2.07 -19.72
N ALA A 552 7.09 -2.82 -19.31
CA ALA A 552 7.14 -4.27 -19.24
C ALA A 552 5.82 -4.91 -19.69
N GLU A 553 5.92 -6.16 -20.14
CA GLU A 553 4.78 -7.05 -20.34
C GLU A 553 5.01 -8.28 -19.45
N TRP A 554 3.97 -8.74 -18.75
CA TRP A 554 4.08 -9.87 -17.82
C TRP A 554 2.88 -10.79 -17.98
N ALA A 555 3.10 -11.98 -18.52
CA ALA A 555 2.04 -12.93 -18.87
C ALA A 555 0.96 -12.31 -19.78
N HIS A 556 -0.27 -12.16 -19.29
CA HIS A 556 -1.38 -11.54 -20.02
C HIS A 556 -1.54 -10.03 -19.75
N GLU A 557 -0.78 -9.49 -18.80
CA GLU A 557 -0.79 -8.06 -18.46
C GLU A 557 0.18 -7.28 -19.34
N LYS A 558 -0.33 -6.18 -19.92
CA LYS A 558 0.42 -5.26 -20.78
C LYS A 558 0.50 -3.88 -20.13
N ASP A 559 1.37 -3.04 -20.66
CA ASP A 559 1.55 -1.65 -20.23
C ASP A 559 1.98 -1.49 -18.77
N LEU A 560 2.74 -2.47 -18.27
CA LEU A 560 3.33 -2.42 -16.93
C LEU A 560 4.58 -1.52 -16.95
N ILE A 561 4.95 -1.02 -15.78
CA ILE A 561 6.24 -0.35 -15.57
C ILE A 561 6.93 -1.05 -14.41
N VAL A 562 8.20 -1.40 -14.62
CA VAL A 562 9.06 -2.07 -13.64
C VAL A 562 10.21 -1.15 -13.27
N LYS A 563 10.53 -1.06 -11.98
CA LYS A 563 11.72 -0.35 -11.51
C LYS A 563 12.89 -1.33 -11.40
N LYS A 564 14.06 -0.98 -11.94
CA LYS A 564 15.29 -1.79 -11.86
C LYS A 564 16.40 -1.00 -11.17
N PHE A 565 17.21 -1.64 -10.33
CA PHE A 565 18.41 -1.00 -9.79
C PHE A 565 19.44 -0.72 -10.90
N LYS A 566 20.01 0.50 -10.91
CA LYS A 566 20.94 0.94 -11.97
C LYS A 566 22.26 0.15 -12.00
N GLU A 567 22.71 -0.35 -10.84
CA GLU A 567 24.04 -0.94 -10.67
C GLU A 567 24.06 -2.48 -10.65
N VAL A 568 22.90 -3.15 -10.71
CA VAL A 568 22.82 -4.62 -10.63
C VAL A 568 22.47 -5.20 -12.00
N SER A 569 23.41 -5.94 -12.60
CA SER A 569 23.24 -6.56 -13.93
C SER A 569 22.18 -7.65 -13.94
N ASP A 570 21.93 -8.30 -12.80
CA ASP A 570 21.16 -9.54 -12.72
C ASP A 570 19.84 -9.34 -11.97
N LEU A 571 18.72 -9.35 -12.71
CA LEU A 571 17.35 -9.66 -12.27
C LEU A 571 16.92 -9.19 -10.87
N GLN A 572 16.90 -7.87 -10.62
CA GLN A 572 16.25 -7.28 -9.44
C GLN A 572 15.21 -6.25 -9.86
N TYR A 573 13.96 -6.71 -9.93
CA TYR A 573 12.79 -5.90 -10.27
C TYR A 573 12.09 -5.43 -9.00
N LEU A 574 12.15 -4.15 -8.69
CA LEU A 574 11.28 -3.55 -7.69
C LEU A 574 9.94 -3.23 -8.36
N GLU A 575 8.89 -3.93 -7.93
CA GLU A 575 7.50 -3.74 -8.38
C GLU A 575 7.25 -3.99 -9.87
N ALA A 576 6.36 -4.95 -10.17
CA ALA A 576 5.36 -4.69 -11.20
C ALA A 576 4.06 -4.33 -10.48
N HIS A 577 3.92 -3.07 -10.08
CA HIS A 577 2.61 -2.58 -9.64
C HIS A 577 2.31 -1.18 -10.16
N TYR A 578 1.14 -1.13 -10.80
CA TYR A 578 0.48 -0.07 -11.55
C TYR A 578 0.89 1.37 -11.23
N TYR A 579 1.55 2.00 -12.20
CA TYR A 579 1.64 3.47 -12.31
C TYR A 579 0.39 4.07 -12.98
N GLN A 580 -0.82 3.60 -12.66
CA GLN A 580 -2.06 4.22 -13.14
C GLN A 580 -2.38 5.54 -12.39
N LYS A 581 -1.64 5.88 -11.32
CA LYS A 581 -1.86 7.11 -10.53
C LYS A 581 -0.89 8.26 -10.82
N ILE A 582 0.22 8.02 -11.51
CA ILE A 582 1.13 9.10 -11.93
C ILE A 582 1.02 9.39 -13.44
N SER A 583 0.26 8.59 -14.19
CA SER A 583 -0.20 8.96 -15.55
C SER A 583 -1.30 10.04 -15.56
N GLN A 584 -1.74 10.57 -14.40
CA GLN A 584 -2.46 11.85 -14.33
C GLN A 584 -1.51 13.06 -14.27
N LEU A 585 -0.20 12.86 -14.17
CA LEU A 585 0.79 13.86 -14.57
C LEU A 585 1.12 13.59 -16.02
N SER A 586 0.47 14.36 -16.91
CA SER A 586 0.88 14.47 -18.31
C SER A 586 2.38 14.74 -18.36
N VAL A 587 3.16 13.76 -18.81
CA VAL A 587 4.49 14.02 -19.34
C VAL A 587 4.27 14.63 -20.71
N SER A 588 4.14 15.96 -20.71
CA SER A 588 4.31 16.80 -21.90
C SER A 588 5.79 16.97 -22.18
#